data_AF-A0A849HCS4-F1
#
_entry.id   AF-A0A849HCS4-F1
#
_cell.length_a   1.000
_cell.length_b   1.000
_cell.length_c   1.000
_cell.angle_alpha   90.00
_cell.angle_beta   90.00
_cell.angle_gamma   90.00
#
_symmetry.space_group_name_H-M   'P 1'
#
loop_
_entity.id
_entity.type
_entity.pdbx_description
1 polymer ?
#
loop_
_entity_poly.entity_id
_entity_poly.type
_entity_poly.pdbx_seq_one_letter_code
_entity_poly.pdbx_strand_id
1 'polypeptide(L)'
;MGKRFRVLVFLLVLSGVGTLLGSALSRSGLEDTNPLPPSVLPGTPERVKVEVLNGAGVPGMALEATRVLRDLGFDVVYFGNAGTYSDEPSVVLDRVGDSAKAAAVGEVLGIPLVRTVPDSTLLLDLTVRLGPDWEHPGTVAETTNSDDPWWDIRRFFRKGTSPARKNP
;
A
#
# COMPACT_ATOMS: atom_id res chain seq x y z
N MET A 1 44.43 31.49 -39.23
CA MET A 1 44.20 30.20 -38.52
C MET A 1 42.77 29.64 -38.63
N GLY A 2 41.90 30.10 -39.57
CA GLY A 2 40.48 29.69 -39.60
C GLY A 2 40.04 28.83 -40.79
N LYS A 3 40.91 28.58 -41.79
CA LYS A 3 40.53 27.80 -42.99
C LYS A 3 40.68 26.28 -42.81
N ARG A 4 41.65 25.82 -42.00
CA ARG A 4 41.81 24.38 -41.66
C ARG A 4 40.74 23.88 -40.69
N PHE A 5 40.24 24.77 -39.82
CA PHE A 5 39.13 24.50 -38.89
C PHE A 5 37.78 24.37 -39.62
N ARG A 6 37.58 25.15 -40.70
CA ARG A 6 36.38 25.04 -41.55
C ARG A 6 36.31 23.74 -42.35
N VAL A 7 37.45 23.23 -42.83
CA VAL A 7 37.51 21.92 -43.52
C VAL A 7 37.29 20.76 -42.55
N LEU A 8 37.78 20.87 -41.31
CA LEU A 8 37.56 19.86 -40.27
C LEU A 8 36.08 19.79 -39.82
N VAL A 9 35.42 20.95 -39.68
CA VAL A 9 33.99 21.01 -39.35
C VAL A 9 33.12 20.48 -40.50
N PHE A 10 33.47 20.73 -41.76
CA PHE A 10 32.74 20.19 -42.91
C PHE A 10 32.85 18.66 -43.04
N LEU A 11 34.00 18.06 -42.72
CA LEU A 11 34.17 16.60 -42.72
C LEU A 11 33.41 15.91 -41.57
N LEU A 12 33.29 16.58 -40.42
CA LEU A 12 32.55 16.06 -39.26
C LEU A 12 31.02 16.09 -39.51
N VAL A 13 30.51 17.09 -40.23
CA VAL A 13 29.10 17.18 -40.63
C VAL A 13 28.76 16.19 -41.76
N LEU A 14 29.66 15.96 -42.73
CA LEU A 14 29.41 14.98 -43.80
C LEU A 14 29.39 13.52 -43.29
N SER A 15 30.15 13.20 -42.23
CA SER A 15 30.14 11.86 -41.63
C SER A 15 28.89 11.56 -40.77
N GLY A 16 28.15 12.58 -40.32
CA GLY A 16 26.88 12.38 -39.60
C GLY A 16 25.67 12.21 -40.53
N VAL A 17 25.74 12.70 -41.77
CA VAL A 17 24.66 12.55 -42.76
C VAL A 17 24.73 11.19 -43.48
N GLY A 18 25.91 10.54 -43.52
CA GLY A 18 26.07 9.17 -44.05
C GLY A 18 25.41 8.08 -43.19
N THR A 19 25.12 8.34 -41.91
CA THR A 19 24.39 7.41 -41.03
C THR A 19 22.86 7.58 -41.09
N LEU A 20 22.36 8.61 -41.78
CA LEU A 20 20.92 8.91 -41.86
C LEU A 20 20.21 8.28 -43.09
N LEU A 21 20.93 7.59 -43.97
CA LEU A 21 20.37 6.99 -45.19
C LEU A 21 20.38 5.44 -45.21
N GLY A 22 20.68 4.80 -44.07
CA GLY A 22 20.96 3.36 -43.97
C GLY A 22 19.94 2.49 -43.23
N SER A 23 18.75 3.00 -42.86
CA SER A 23 17.79 2.24 -42.03
C SER A 23 16.34 2.34 -42.48
N ALA A 24 16.10 2.46 -43.79
CA ALA A 24 14.75 2.51 -44.36
C ALA A 24 14.27 1.17 -44.96
N LEU A 25 15.03 0.08 -44.82
CA LEU A 25 14.67 -1.23 -45.38
C LEU A 25 14.90 -2.38 -44.38
N SER A 26 14.31 -2.27 -43.19
CA SER A 26 14.02 -3.45 -42.34
C SER A 26 13.17 -3.05 -41.15
N ARG A 27 11.85 -3.10 -41.33
CA ARG A 27 10.88 -3.50 -40.32
C ARG A 27 9.53 -3.74 -41.00
N SER A 28 9.49 -4.70 -41.90
CA SER A 28 8.26 -5.44 -42.19
C SER A 28 8.09 -6.46 -41.06
N GLY A 29 7.42 -6.01 -40.00
CA GLY A 29 7.04 -6.81 -38.86
C GLY A 29 5.81 -6.16 -38.25
N LEU A 30 4.65 -6.59 -38.72
CA LEU A 30 3.36 -6.39 -38.06
C LEU A 30 3.49 -6.94 -36.64
N GLU A 31 3.41 -6.11 -35.62
CA GLU A 31 2.83 -6.55 -34.36
C GLU A 31 2.49 -5.32 -33.51
N ASP A 32 1.22 -4.95 -33.59
CA ASP A 32 0.52 -4.13 -32.61
C ASP A 32 0.57 -4.84 -31.24
N THR A 33 1.69 -4.75 -30.54
CA THR A 33 1.72 -5.00 -29.10
C THR A 33 1.77 -3.66 -28.39
N ASN A 34 0.70 -2.87 -28.55
CA ASN A 34 0.22 -2.12 -27.40
C ASN A 34 -0.07 -3.18 -26.33
N PRO A 35 0.69 -3.26 -25.22
CA PRO A 35 0.38 -4.23 -24.19
C PRO A 35 -1.06 -3.92 -23.77
N LEU A 36 -1.97 -4.85 -24.03
CA LEU A 36 -3.32 -4.77 -23.49
C LEU A 36 -3.16 -4.45 -21.99
N PRO A 37 -3.92 -3.48 -21.43
CA PRO A 37 -3.97 -3.34 -19.98
C PRO A 37 -4.21 -4.74 -19.41
N PRO A 38 -3.50 -5.16 -18.34
CA PRO A 38 -3.52 -6.54 -17.86
C PRO A 38 -4.97 -6.99 -17.82
N SER A 39 -5.30 -7.91 -18.73
CA SER A 39 -6.67 -8.37 -18.91
C SER A 39 -7.11 -8.88 -17.55
N VAL A 40 -8.09 -8.20 -16.94
CA VAL A 40 -8.78 -8.72 -15.76
C VAL A 40 -9.20 -10.11 -16.15
N LEU A 41 -8.59 -11.14 -15.54
CA LEU A 41 -8.93 -12.52 -15.84
C LEU A 41 -10.44 -12.65 -15.59
N PRO A 42 -11.25 -12.99 -16.61
CA PRO A 42 -12.68 -13.17 -16.41
C PRO A 42 -12.88 -14.23 -15.32
N GLY A 43 -13.40 -13.82 -14.16
CA GLY A 43 -13.67 -14.71 -13.03
C GLY A 43 -12.83 -14.48 -11.76
N THR A 44 -11.85 -13.57 -11.72
CA THR A 44 -11.32 -13.11 -10.42
C THR A 44 -12.29 -12.11 -9.79
N PRO A 45 -12.79 -12.35 -8.56
CA PRO A 45 -13.63 -11.37 -7.88
C PRO A 45 -12.87 -10.06 -7.72
N GLU A 46 -13.53 -8.95 -8.05
CA GLU A 46 -12.96 -7.61 -7.88
C GLU A 46 -12.66 -7.37 -6.40
N ARG A 47 -11.40 -7.08 -6.09
CA ARG A 47 -10.96 -6.80 -4.73
C ARG A 47 -11.40 -5.39 -4.33
N VAL A 48 -11.84 -5.25 -3.08
CA VAL A 48 -12.19 -3.94 -2.51
C VAL A 48 -10.94 -3.05 -2.48
N LYS A 49 -11.03 -1.91 -3.16
CA LYS A 49 -9.95 -0.91 -3.30
C LYS A 49 -9.98 0.06 -2.14
N VAL A 50 -8.91 0.11 -1.37
CA VAL A 50 -8.83 0.90 -0.15
C VAL A 50 -7.63 1.84 -0.21
N GLU A 51 -7.81 3.09 0.21
CA GLU A 51 -6.69 3.94 0.60
C GLU A 51 -6.61 4.08 2.13
N VAL A 52 -5.41 4.23 2.67
CA VAL A 52 -5.17 4.35 4.12
C VAL A 52 -4.40 5.63 4.42
N LEU A 53 -5.01 6.53 5.18
CA LEU A 53 -4.48 7.84 5.50
C LEU A 53 -4.22 7.96 7.00
N ASN A 54 -2.98 8.25 7.38
CA ASN A 54 -2.60 8.60 8.75
C ASN A 54 -3.03 10.05 9.05
N GLY A 55 -4.13 10.19 9.80
CA GLY A 55 -4.64 11.47 10.31
C GLY A 55 -4.06 11.86 11.67
N ALA A 56 -3.43 10.94 12.40
CA ALA A 56 -2.86 11.21 13.73
C ALA A 56 -1.42 11.76 13.69
N GLY A 57 -0.71 11.57 12.57
CA GLY A 57 0.71 11.94 12.45
C GLY A 57 1.67 10.97 13.15
N VAL A 58 1.18 9.81 13.58
CA VAL A 58 2.00 8.76 14.21
C VAL A 58 2.80 8.01 13.12
N PRO A 59 4.15 7.97 13.19
CA PRO A 59 4.95 7.28 12.19
C PRO A 59 4.58 5.79 12.06
N GLY A 60 4.46 5.30 10.82
CA GLY A 60 4.20 3.88 10.54
C GLY A 60 2.73 3.45 10.60
N MET A 61 1.84 4.23 11.23
CA MET A 61 0.44 3.86 11.47
C MET A 61 -0.33 3.43 10.21
N ALA A 62 -0.20 4.17 9.10
CA ALA A 62 -0.86 3.78 7.84
C ALA A 62 -0.28 2.51 7.21
N LEU A 63 1.04 2.28 7.36
CA LEU A 63 1.70 1.06 6.87
C LEU A 63 1.23 -0.17 7.65
N GLU A 64 1.03 0.01 8.94
CA GLU A 64 0.55 -1.00 9.87
C GLU A 64 -0.87 -1.46 9.54
N ALA A 65 -1.82 -0.54 9.39
CA ALA A 65 -3.16 -0.87 8.93
C ALA A 65 -3.16 -1.50 7.52
N THR A 66 -2.28 -1.01 6.63
CA THR A 66 -2.11 -1.57 5.28
C THR A 66 -1.71 -3.04 5.29
N ARG A 67 -0.84 -3.46 6.21
CA ARG A 67 -0.45 -4.88 6.34
C ARG A 67 -1.65 -5.74 6.70
N VAL A 68 -2.41 -5.34 7.73
CA VAL A 68 -3.61 -6.06 8.18
C VAL A 68 -4.61 -6.22 7.02
N LEU A 69 -4.89 -5.14 6.28
CA LEU A 69 -5.82 -5.18 5.16
C LEU A 69 -5.33 -6.07 4.02
N ARG A 70 -4.05 -5.99 3.65
CA ARG A 70 -3.50 -6.81 2.55
C ARG A 70 -3.45 -8.29 2.90
N ASP A 71 -3.14 -8.63 4.15
CA ASP A 71 -3.14 -10.02 4.64
C ASP A 71 -4.54 -10.66 4.56
N LEU A 72 -5.59 -9.84 4.64
CA LEU A 72 -6.99 -10.26 4.50
C LEU A 72 -7.53 -10.14 3.07
N GLY A 73 -6.68 -9.75 2.11
CA GLY A 73 -7.01 -9.76 0.69
C GLY A 73 -7.69 -8.50 0.16
N PHE A 74 -7.70 -7.40 0.93
CA PHE A 74 -8.09 -6.08 0.43
C PHE A 74 -7.01 -5.51 -0.51
N ASP A 75 -7.42 -4.79 -1.56
CA ASP A 75 -6.52 -4.12 -2.48
C ASP A 75 -6.21 -2.71 -1.97
N VAL A 76 -5.18 -2.59 -1.11
CA VAL A 76 -4.74 -1.27 -0.66
C VAL A 76 -3.95 -0.59 -1.78
N VAL A 77 -4.62 0.32 -2.49
CA VAL A 77 -4.08 1.02 -3.67
C VAL A 77 -3.15 2.18 -3.29
N TYR A 78 -3.36 2.78 -2.11
CA TYR A 78 -2.55 3.86 -1.59
C TYR A 78 -2.49 3.82 -0.06
N PHE A 79 -1.35 4.22 0.51
CA PHE A 79 -1.25 4.53 1.93
C PHE A 79 -0.28 5.69 2.15
N GLY A 80 -0.53 6.51 3.16
CA GLY A 80 0.33 7.65 3.45
C GLY A 80 -0.21 8.51 4.59
N ASN A 81 0.28 9.74 4.66
CA ASN A 81 -0.24 10.74 5.58
C ASN A 81 -1.47 11.42 4.98
N ALA A 82 -2.41 11.78 5.83
CA ALA A 82 -3.46 12.70 5.46
C ALA A 82 -2.88 14.10 5.15
N GLY A 83 -3.61 14.89 4.36
CA GLY A 83 -3.21 16.27 4.05
C GLY A 83 -3.10 17.18 5.29
N THR A 84 -3.82 16.83 6.37
CA THR A 84 -3.74 17.48 7.68
C THR A 84 -3.84 16.44 8.78
N TYR A 85 -3.15 16.70 9.89
CA TYR A 85 -3.32 15.93 11.13
C TYR A 85 -4.39 16.57 12.01
N SER A 86 -5.19 15.75 12.69
CA SER A 86 -6.28 16.18 13.58
C SER A 86 -6.47 15.19 14.73
N ASP A 87 -7.11 15.65 15.81
CA ASP A 87 -7.55 14.79 16.93
C ASP A 87 -8.90 14.08 16.64
N GLU A 88 -9.27 14.00 15.36
CA GLU A 88 -10.50 13.32 14.96
C GLU A 88 -10.34 11.80 15.10
N PRO A 89 -11.39 11.09 15.53
CA PRO A 89 -11.35 9.65 15.64
C PRO A 89 -11.20 8.99 14.27
N SER A 90 -10.76 7.74 14.31
CA SER A 90 -10.61 6.90 13.14
C SER A 90 -11.94 6.69 12.45
N VAL A 91 -11.94 6.73 11.12
CA VAL A 91 -13.16 6.61 10.31
C VAL A 91 -12.90 5.87 9.02
N VAL A 92 -13.86 5.02 8.64
CA VAL A 92 -13.95 4.44 7.30
C VAL A 92 -14.96 5.23 6.49
N LEU A 93 -14.52 5.77 5.36
CA LEU A 93 -15.36 6.51 4.41
C LEU A 93 -15.71 5.60 3.24
N ASP A 94 -17.00 5.38 3.02
CA ASP A 94 -17.54 4.68 1.87
C ASP A 94 -17.70 5.64 0.69
N ARG A 95 -16.93 5.43 -0.38
CA ARG A 95 -16.89 6.30 -1.57
C ARG A 95 -17.82 5.85 -2.69
N VAL A 96 -18.37 4.65 -2.61
CA VAL A 96 -19.19 4.04 -3.68
C VAL A 96 -20.63 3.77 -3.26
N GLY A 97 -20.97 4.00 -1.99
CA GLY A 97 -22.31 3.75 -1.43
C GLY A 97 -22.52 2.30 -1.00
N ASP A 98 -21.44 1.52 -0.84
CA ASP A 98 -21.48 0.13 -0.40
C ASP A 98 -21.03 0.04 1.07
N SER A 99 -21.97 0.29 1.97
CA SER A 99 -21.72 0.31 3.41
C SER A 99 -21.30 -1.05 3.97
N ALA A 100 -21.61 -2.16 3.30
CA ALA A 100 -21.19 -3.50 3.72
C ALA A 100 -19.68 -3.68 3.57
N LYS A 101 -19.09 -3.19 2.47
CA LYS A 101 -17.62 -3.17 2.30
C LYS A 101 -16.95 -2.32 3.38
N ALA A 102 -17.51 -1.15 3.68
CA ALA A 102 -16.97 -0.24 4.69
C ALA A 102 -17.05 -0.81 6.10
N ALA A 103 -18.17 -1.47 6.43
CA ALA A 103 -18.35 -2.17 7.70
C ALA A 103 -17.30 -3.30 7.87
N ALA A 104 -17.06 -4.10 6.82
CA ALA A 104 -16.06 -5.16 6.87
C ALA A 104 -14.64 -4.63 7.16
N VAL A 105 -14.26 -3.51 6.54
CA VAL A 105 -12.98 -2.84 6.84
C VAL A 105 -12.95 -2.27 8.26
N GLY A 106 -14.05 -1.68 8.71
CA GLY A 106 -14.20 -1.17 10.08
C GLY A 106 -14.02 -2.28 11.12
N GLU A 107 -14.67 -3.43 10.94
CA GLU A 107 -14.54 -4.59 11.83
C GLU A 107 -13.10 -5.10 11.91
N VAL A 108 -12.44 -5.25 10.76
CA VAL A 108 -11.05 -5.72 10.67
C VAL A 108 -10.07 -4.80 11.38
N LEU A 109 -10.28 -3.49 11.27
CA LEU A 109 -9.38 -2.48 11.85
C LEU A 109 -9.79 -2.02 13.26
N GLY A 110 -10.90 -2.53 13.79
CA GLY A 110 -11.46 -2.07 15.07
C GLY A 110 -12.00 -0.64 15.03
N ILE A 111 -12.41 -0.14 13.85
CA ILE A 111 -12.91 1.22 13.64
C ILE A 111 -14.44 1.16 13.56
N PRO A 112 -15.17 1.60 14.61
CA PRO A 112 -16.64 1.54 14.63
C PRO A 112 -17.31 2.63 13.78
N LEU A 113 -16.59 3.73 13.52
CA LEU A 113 -17.14 4.88 12.80
C LEU A 113 -17.04 4.67 11.29
N VAL A 114 -18.20 4.49 10.66
CA VAL A 114 -18.35 4.39 9.20
C VAL A 114 -19.22 5.54 8.69
N ARG A 115 -18.82 6.17 7.59
CA ARG A 115 -19.60 7.24 6.93
C ARG A 115 -19.62 7.05 5.43
N THR A 116 -20.79 7.15 4.82
CA THR A 116 -20.91 7.18 3.35
C THR A 116 -20.73 8.60 2.84
N VAL A 117 -19.67 8.82 2.06
CA VAL A 117 -19.31 10.08 1.42
C VAL A 117 -18.90 9.78 -0.02
N PRO A 118 -19.88 9.62 -0.94
CA PRO A 118 -19.61 9.16 -2.30
C PRO A 118 -18.70 10.09 -3.07
N ASP A 119 -17.69 9.53 -3.72
CA ASP A 119 -16.76 10.26 -4.60
C ASP A 119 -16.15 9.30 -5.62
N SER A 120 -16.79 9.21 -6.80
CA SER A 120 -16.34 8.32 -7.87
C SER A 120 -15.06 8.80 -8.56
N THR A 121 -14.62 10.04 -8.33
CA THR A 121 -13.41 10.58 -8.96
C THR A 121 -12.13 9.98 -8.39
N LEU A 122 -12.19 9.41 -7.18
CA LEU A 122 -11.07 8.79 -6.49
C LEU A 122 -10.74 7.38 -7.02
N LEU A 123 -11.65 6.74 -7.77
CA LEU A 123 -11.48 5.39 -8.34
C LEU A 123 -11.10 4.33 -7.29
N LEU A 124 -11.62 4.47 -6.07
CA LEU A 124 -11.46 3.55 -4.95
C LEU A 124 -12.81 3.32 -4.26
N ASP A 125 -12.96 2.20 -3.56
CA ASP A 125 -14.19 1.89 -2.83
C ASP A 125 -14.23 2.64 -1.49
N LEU A 126 -13.10 2.65 -0.76
CA LEU A 126 -13.05 3.08 0.64
C LEU A 126 -11.82 3.93 0.97
N THR A 127 -12.00 5.00 1.75
CA THR A 127 -10.91 5.72 2.41
C THR A 127 -10.90 5.38 3.90
N VAL A 128 -9.81 4.86 4.42
CA VAL A 128 -9.59 4.74 5.87
C VAL A 128 -8.77 5.94 6.33
N ARG A 129 -9.29 6.73 7.27
CA ARG A 129 -8.53 7.77 7.96
C ARG A 129 -8.29 7.32 9.39
N LEU A 130 -7.03 7.11 9.76
CA LEU A 130 -6.63 6.68 11.09
C LEU A 130 -6.46 7.90 11.99
N GLY A 131 -7.22 7.93 13.08
CA GLY A 131 -7.15 8.92 14.14
C GLY A 131 -6.23 8.49 15.28
N PRO A 132 -6.01 9.35 16.29
CA PRO A 132 -5.17 9.04 17.44
C PRO A 132 -5.69 7.89 18.31
N ASP A 133 -6.97 7.53 18.17
CA ASP A 133 -7.66 6.44 18.85
C ASP A 133 -7.38 5.06 18.24
N TRP A 134 -6.74 5.00 17.06
CA TRP A 134 -6.45 3.73 16.42
C TRP A 134 -5.28 3.01 17.11
N GLU A 135 -5.58 1.86 17.70
CA GLU A 135 -4.60 0.94 18.22
C GLU A 135 -4.44 -0.26 17.29
N HIS A 136 -3.21 -0.75 17.21
CA HIS A 136 -2.86 -1.88 16.37
C HIS A 136 -3.69 -3.13 16.76
N PRO A 137 -4.35 -3.84 15.82
CA PRO A 137 -5.15 -5.04 16.12
C PRO A 137 -4.39 -6.23 16.75
N GLY A 138 -3.08 -6.12 16.99
CA GLY A 138 -2.24 -7.11 17.65
C GLY A 138 -1.89 -6.81 19.12
N THR A 139 -2.29 -5.66 19.66
CA THR A 139 -1.86 -5.22 21.01
C THR A 139 -2.67 -5.87 22.16
N VAL A 140 -3.82 -6.46 21.87
CA VAL A 140 -4.68 -7.13 22.86
C VAL A 140 -4.24 -8.57 23.17
N ALA A 141 -3.00 -8.77 23.65
CA ALA A 141 -2.60 -9.93 24.48
C ALA A 141 -1.14 -9.90 25.01
N GLU A 142 -0.46 -8.75 25.09
CA GLU A 142 0.86 -8.64 25.77
C GLU A 142 0.80 -7.71 27.00
N THR A 143 -0.23 -7.82 27.82
CA THR A 143 -0.15 -7.44 29.23
C THR A 143 0.47 -8.58 30.05
N THR A 144 1.71 -8.97 29.72
CA THR A 144 2.57 -9.70 30.67
C THR A 144 3.51 -8.68 31.28
N ASN A 145 3.22 -8.26 32.52
CA ASN A 145 4.08 -7.51 33.45
C ASN A 145 5.33 -6.87 32.81
N SER A 146 5.26 -5.58 32.50
CA SER A 146 6.36 -4.77 31.96
C SER A 146 7.55 -4.56 32.91
N ASP A 147 7.60 -5.28 34.04
CA ASP A 147 8.72 -5.25 34.99
C ASP A 147 9.80 -6.32 34.69
N ASP A 148 9.51 -7.26 33.78
CA ASP A 148 10.49 -8.29 33.40
C ASP A 148 11.38 -7.79 32.23
N PRO A 149 12.71 -7.72 32.40
CA PRO A 149 13.61 -7.29 31.33
C PRO A 149 13.55 -8.22 30.12
N TRP A 150 13.66 -7.65 28.92
CA TRP A 150 13.61 -8.39 27.65
C TRP A 150 14.65 -9.53 27.52
N TRP A 151 15.70 -9.51 28.35
CA TRP A 151 16.77 -10.51 28.39
C TRP A 151 16.52 -11.67 29.37
N ASP A 152 15.43 -11.71 30.15
CA ASP A 152 15.18 -12.82 31.08
C ASP A 152 14.66 -14.08 30.36
N ILE A 153 15.57 -15.01 30.12
CA ILE A 153 15.33 -16.29 29.44
C ILE A 153 14.56 -17.27 30.35
N ARG A 154 14.50 -17.06 31.68
CA ARG A 154 13.81 -17.96 32.62
C ARG A 154 12.31 -18.09 32.31
N ARG A 155 11.71 -17.10 31.64
CA ARG A 155 10.31 -17.14 31.18
C ARG A 155 10.00 -18.34 30.29
N PHE A 156 10.96 -18.81 29.49
CA PHE A 156 10.77 -19.93 28.57
C PHE A 156 10.76 -21.31 29.26
N PHE A 157 11.19 -21.37 30.52
CA PHE A 157 11.36 -22.62 31.26
C PHE A 157 10.31 -22.86 32.37
N ARG A 158 9.32 -21.97 32.55
CA ARG A 158 8.28 -22.08 33.61
C ARG A 158 7.19 -23.13 33.32
N LYS A 159 7.29 -23.94 32.25
CA LYS A 159 6.31 -25.01 32.00
C LYS A 159 6.56 -26.21 32.93
N GLY A 160 5.65 -26.39 33.91
CA GLY A 160 5.31 -27.71 34.42
C GLY A 160 5.47 -27.95 35.93
N THR A 161 4.62 -27.33 36.75
CA THR A 161 4.17 -27.95 38.01
C THR A 161 2.70 -27.61 38.20
N SER A 162 1.84 -28.46 37.65
CA SER A 162 0.43 -28.50 38.04
C SER A 162 0.36 -29.16 39.42
N PRO A 163 -0.10 -28.50 40.50
CA PRO A 163 -0.33 -29.22 41.74
C PRO A 163 -1.52 -30.16 41.55
N ALA A 164 -1.27 -31.44 41.84
CA ALA A 164 -2.27 -32.49 41.82
C ALA A 164 -3.47 -32.14 42.72
N ARG A 165 -4.66 -32.17 42.12
CA ARG A 165 -5.95 -32.08 42.80
C ARG A 165 -6.09 -33.26 43.77
N LYS A 166 -6.12 -33.00 45.08
CA LYS A 166 -6.66 -33.95 46.07
C LYS A 166 -8.03 -33.44 46.50
N ASN A 167 -9.09 -34.12 46.04
CA ASN A 167 -10.42 -34.06 46.63
C ASN A 167 -10.43 -34.89 47.92
N PRO A 168 -11.17 -34.48 48.95
CA PRO A 168 -12.13 -35.34 49.63
C PRO A 168 -13.50 -35.29 48.95
#